data_AF-A0A376TZD9-F1
#
_entry.id   AF-A0A376TZD9-F1
#
_cell.length_a   1.000
_cell.length_b   1.000
_cell.length_c   1.000
_cell.angle_alpha   90.00
_cell.angle_beta   90.00
_cell.angle_gamma   90.00
#
_symmetry.space_group_name_H-M   'P 1'
#
loop_
_entity.id
_entity.type
_entity.pdbx_description
1 polymer ?
#
loop_
_entity_poly.entity_id
_entity_poly.type
_entity_poly.pdbx_seq_one_letter_code
_entity_poly.pdbx_strand_id
1 'polypeptide(L)'
;MPPFDHPMVIAGQGTLALELLQQDAHLDRVFVPVGGGGLAAGVAVLIKQLMPQIKVIAVEAEDSACLKAALDAGHPVDLPRVGLFAEGVAVKRIGDETFRLCQEYLDDIITVDSDAICAAMKDLFEDVRAVAEPSGALALAGMKKYIAQHNIRGERLAHILSGANVNFHGLRYVSERCELGEQREALLAVTIPEEKGSFLKFCQLLGGRSVTEFNYRFADAKNACIFVGVRLSRGSKSAKKFCRCSTTAATAWWISPTTKWRSCMCAIWSAGVRHIRCRNASTASNSRNHRARCCASSTRWVRTGTFLCSTIAAMAPTTGAYWRRSNSATMNRISKPG
;
A
#
# COMPACT_ATOMS: atom_id res chain seq x y z
N MET A 1 -16.62 -1.53 -30.50
CA MET A 1 -15.49 -2.48 -30.48
C MET A 1 -15.36 -3.07 -29.08
N PRO A 2 -15.38 -4.40 -28.91
CA PRO A 2 -15.19 -5.04 -27.61
C PRO A 2 -13.79 -4.79 -27.05
N PRO A 3 -13.63 -4.65 -25.71
CA PRO A 3 -12.32 -4.39 -25.11
C PRO A 3 -11.40 -5.63 -25.06
N PHE A 4 -11.95 -6.85 -25.05
CA PHE A 4 -11.16 -8.09 -24.97
C PHE A 4 -11.83 -9.32 -25.62
N ASP A 5 -13.14 -9.51 -25.44
CA ASP A 5 -13.84 -10.73 -25.86
C ASP A 5 -14.21 -10.71 -27.35
N HIS A 6 -13.20 -10.73 -28.21
CA HIS A 6 -13.36 -10.79 -29.66
C HIS A 6 -12.14 -11.45 -30.30
N PRO A 7 -12.31 -12.41 -31.23
CA PRO A 7 -11.19 -13.17 -31.82
C PRO A 7 -10.09 -12.28 -32.40
N MET A 8 -10.45 -11.23 -33.15
CA MET A 8 -9.47 -10.29 -33.71
C MET A 8 -8.76 -9.44 -32.66
N VAL A 9 -9.40 -9.14 -31.53
CA VAL A 9 -8.76 -8.41 -30.43
C VAL A 9 -7.74 -9.33 -29.76
N ILE A 10 -8.11 -10.57 -29.48
CA ILE A 10 -7.25 -11.60 -28.90
C ILE A 10 -6.03 -11.86 -29.81
N ALA A 11 -6.26 -12.05 -31.11
CA ALA A 11 -5.19 -12.22 -32.09
C ALA A 11 -4.25 -11.01 -32.13
N GLY A 12 -4.81 -9.79 -32.06
CA GLY A 12 -4.04 -8.56 -31.96
C GLY A 12 -3.17 -8.50 -30.69
N GLN A 13 -3.68 -8.90 -29.53
CA GLN A 13 -2.86 -8.96 -28.31
C GLN A 13 -1.77 -10.04 -28.38
N GLY A 14 -2.02 -11.11 -29.15
CA GLY A 14 -1.05 -12.17 -29.38
C GLY A 14 0.24 -11.71 -30.07
N THR A 15 0.24 -10.58 -30.80
CA THR A 15 1.46 -10.09 -31.46
C THR A 15 2.57 -9.77 -30.46
N LEU A 16 2.22 -9.39 -29.23
CA LEU A 16 3.18 -9.19 -28.15
C LEU A 16 3.99 -10.45 -27.86
N ALA A 17 3.36 -11.63 -27.89
CA ALA A 17 4.08 -12.88 -27.72
C ALA A 17 5.05 -13.14 -28.87
N LEU A 18 4.70 -12.76 -30.11
CA LEU A 18 5.60 -12.92 -31.25
C LEU A 18 6.88 -12.11 -31.05
N GLU A 19 6.72 -10.84 -30.65
CA GLU A 19 7.84 -9.95 -30.33
C GLU A 19 8.67 -10.50 -29.16
N LEU A 20 8.02 -11.00 -28.11
CA LEU A 20 8.70 -11.58 -26.94
C LEU A 20 9.59 -12.77 -27.32
N LEU A 21 9.06 -13.70 -28.13
CA LEU A 21 9.81 -14.88 -28.57
C LEU A 21 10.95 -14.54 -29.55
N GLN A 22 10.79 -13.47 -30.33
CA GLN A 22 11.87 -12.95 -31.19
C GLN A 22 12.99 -12.28 -30.36
N GLN A 23 12.64 -11.67 -29.23
CA GLN A 23 13.60 -11.03 -28.33
C GLN A 23 14.37 -12.04 -27.47
N ASP A 24 13.68 -13.06 -26.93
CA ASP A 24 14.31 -14.12 -26.14
C ASP A 24 13.57 -15.45 -26.30
N ALA A 25 14.17 -16.38 -27.05
CA ALA A 25 13.63 -17.72 -27.26
C ALA A 25 13.94 -18.72 -26.12
N HIS A 26 14.72 -18.30 -25.12
CA HIS A 26 15.14 -19.15 -24.00
C HIS A 26 14.32 -18.92 -22.73
N LEU A 27 13.17 -18.26 -22.83
CA LEU A 27 12.28 -18.02 -21.70
C LEU A 27 11.73 -19.33 -21.14
N ASP A 28 11.78 -19.49 -19.83
CA ASP A 28 11.18 -20.62 -19.13
C ASP A 28 9.71 -20.34 -18.78
N ARG A 29 9.41 -19.09 -18.38
CA ARG A 29 8.08 -18.68 -17.95
C ARG A 29 7.75 -17.23 -18.29
N VAL A 30 6.48 -16.99 -18.62
CA VAL A 30 5.92 -15.67 -18.92
C VAL A 30 4.75 -15.39 -18.00
N PHE A 31 4.80 -14.26 -17.29
CA PHE A 31 3.75 -13.79 -16.39
C PHE A 31 2.90 -12.72 -17.08
N VAL A 32 1.59 -12.96 -17.17
CA VAL A 32 0.66 -12.12 -17.93
C VAL A 32 -0.43 -11.59 -17.00
N PRO A 33 -0.66 -10.26 -16.95
CA PRO A 33 -1.74 -9.72 -16.14
C PRO A 33 -3.10 -10.05 -16.77
N VAL A 34 -4.09 -10.37 -15.94
CA VAL A 34 -5.42 -10.75 -16.37
C VAL A 34 -6.46 -9.79 -15.80
N GLY A 35 -7.18 -9.13 -16.71
CA GLY A 35 -8.47 -8.50 -16.45
C GLY A 35 -9.55 -9.33 -17.15
N GLY A 36 -10.00 -8.88 -18.32
CA GLY A 36 -10.96 -9.64 -19.14
C GLY A 36 -10.38 -10.83 -19.90
N GLY A 37 -9.10 -11.18 -19.72
CA GLY A 37 -8.47 -12.35 -20.33
C GLY A 37 -7.94 -12.20 -21.76
N GLY A 38 -8.21 -11.09 -22.47
CA GLY A 38 -7.81 -10.91 -23.87
C GLY A 38 -6.30 -11.01 -24.13
N LEU A 39 -5.50 -10.32 -23.30
CA LEU A 39 -4.03 -10.38 -23.40
C LEU A 39 -3.48 -11.77 -23.07
N ALA A 40 -3.94 -12.37 -21.97
CA ALA A 40 -3.51 -13.71 -21.57
C ALA A 40 -3.89 -14.78 -22.58
N ALA A 41 -5.10 -14.74 -23.12
CA ALA A 41 -5.55 -15.66 -24.17
C ALA A 41 -4.67 -15.53 -25.44
N GLY A 42 -4.43 -14.30 -25.91
CA GLY A 42 -3.62 -14.08 -27.10
C GLY A 42 -2.17 -14.53 -26.94
N VAL A 43 -1.55 -14.16 -25.81
CA VAL A 43 -0.17 -14.54 -25.48
C VAL A 43 -0.05 -16.06 -25.29
N ALA A 44 -0.98 -16.67 -24.54
CA ALA A 44 -0.94 -18.10 -24.27
C ALA A 44 -1.09 -18.93 -25.54
N VAL A 45 -2.07 -18.62 -26.39
CA VAL A 45 -2.26 -19.33 -27.67
C VAL A 45 -0.99 -19.27 -28.51
N LEU A 46 -0.43 -18.08 -28.73
CA LEU A 46 0.73 -17.95 -29.61
C LEU A 46 1.96 -18.67 -29.04
N ILE A 47 2.23 -18.51 -27.74
CA ILE A 47 3.35 -19.20 -27.08
C ILE A 47 3.17 -20.72 -27.18
N LYS A 48 1.97 -21.25 -26.89
CA LYS A 48 1.74 -22.69 -26.91
C LYS A 48 1.81 -23.30 -28.31
N GLN A 49 1.49 -22.53 -29.36
CA GLN A 49 1.65 -22.99 -30.75
C GLN A 49 3.11 -22.99 -31.22
N LEU A 50 3.93 -22.03 -30.77
CA LEU A 50 5.32 -21.89 -31.23
C LEU A 50 6.34 -22.60 -30.34
N MET A 51 6.19 -22.49 -29.01
CA MET A 51 7.10 -23.01 -28.00
C MET A 51 6.30 -23.50 -26.77
N PRO A 52 5.65 -24.68 -26.85
CA PRO A 52 4.76 -25.21 -25.81
C PRO A 52 5.44 -25.45 -24.45
N GLN A 53 6.77 -25.57 -24.43
CA GLN A 53 7.57 -25.75 -23.21
C GLN A 53 7.57 -24.51 -22.29
N ILE A 54 7.32 -23.32 -22.83
CA ILE A 54 7.28 -22.09 -22.05
C ILE A 54 5.99 -22.08 -21.24
N LYS A 55 6.11 -21.86 -19.92
CA LYS A 55 4.93 -21.77 -19.06
C LYS A 55 4.35 -20.36 -19.09
N VAL A 56 3.05 -20.25 -19.24
CA VAL A 56 2.32 -18.99 -19.21
C VAL A 56 1.48 -18.95 -17.93
N ILE A 57 1.82 -18.03 -17.04
CA ILE A 57 1.19 -17.88 -15.73
C ILE A 57 0.33 -16.62 -15.74
N ALA A 58 -0.97 -16.79 -15.50
CA ALA A 58 -1.88 -15.68 -15.31
C ALA A 58 -1.67 -15.03 -13.94
N VAL A 59 -1.71 -13.70 -13.90
CA VAL A 59 -1.63 -12.93 -12.67
C VAL A 59 -2.86 -12.04 -12.53
N GLU A 60 -3.60 -12.22 -11.43
CA GLU A 60 -4.79 -11.43 -11.10
C GLU A 60 -4.60 -10.64 -9.79
N ALA A 61 -5.30 -9.53 -9.65
CA ALA A 61 -5.44 -8.89 -8.35
C ALA A 61 -6.43 -9.68 -7.49
N GLU A 62 -6.11 -9.89 -6.22
CA GLU A 62 -6.93 -10.67 -5.27
C GLU A 62 -8.37 -10.13 -5.17
N ASP A 63 -8.53 -8.81 -5.24
CA ASP A 63 -9.83 -8.13 -5.17
C ASP A 63 -10.62 -8.17 -6.50
N SER A 64 -10.06 -8.70 -7.58
CA SER A 64 -10.68 -8.76 -8.91
C SER A 64 -10.32 -10.05 -9.67
N ALA A 65 -10.17 -11.17 -8.94
CA ALA A 65 -9.71 -12.44 -9.49
C ALA A 65 -10.83 -13.20 -10.25
N CYS A 66 -11.20 -12.70 -11.42
CA CYS A 66 -12.34 -13.20 -12.18
C CYS A 66 -12.04 -14.51 -12.93
N LEU A 67 -10.82 -14.68 -13.47
CA LEU A 67 -10.36 -15.91 -14.10
C LEU A 67 -10.26 -17.02 -13.05
N LYS A 68 -9.70 -16.73 -11.87
CA LYS A 68 -9.62 -17.72 -10.79
C LYS A 68 -11.00 -18.23 -10.40
N ALA A 69 -11.94 -17.31 -10.18
CA ALA A 69 -13.32 -17.67 -9.85
C ALA A 69 -14.00 -18.49 -10.96
N ALA A 70 -13.76 -18.14 -12.23
CA ALA A 70 -14.30 -18.86 -13.37
C ALA A 70 -13.68 -20.27 -13.54
N LEU A 71 -12.38 -20.41 -13.32
CA LEU A 71 -11.69 -21.70 -13.35
C LEU A 71 -12.19 -22.63 -12.25
N ASP A 72 -12.36 -22.10 -11.03
CA ASP A 72 -12.87 -22.87 -9.89
C ASP A 72 -14.34 -23.31 -10.10
N ALA A 73 -15.15 -22.51 -10.80
CA ALA A 73 -16.52 -22.83 -11.17
C ALA A 73 -16.66 -23.66 -12.47
N GLY A 74 -15.59 -23.77 -13.27
CA GLY A 74 -15.60 -24.38 -14.60
C GLY A 74 -16.32 -23.58 -15.69
N HIS A 75 -16.79 -22.37 -15.41
CA HIS A 75 -17.48 -21.48 -16.36
C HIS A 75 -17.36 -20.02 -15.93
N PRO A 76 -17.54 -19.03 -16.83
CA PRO A 76 -17.45 -17.61 -16.48
C PRO A 76 -18.52 -17.18 -15.46
N VAL A 77 -18.05 -16.73 -14.29
CA VAL A 77 -18.91 -16.25 -13.19
C VAL A 77 -18.74 -14.76 -12.95
N ASP A 78 -19.79 -14.14 -12.42
CA ASP A 78 -19.78 -12.75 -11.97
C ASP A 78 -19.20 -12.64 -10.55
N LEU A 79 -18.18 -11.80 -10.38
CA LEU A 79 -17.70 -11.44 -9.05
C LEU A 79 -18.72 -10.54 -8.32
N PRO A 80 -18.91 -10.73 -7.00
CA PRO A 80 -19.84 -9.90 -6.22
C PRO A 80 -19.33 -8.47 -6.03
N ARG A 81 -18.00 -8.30 -6.00
CA ARG A 81 -17.30 -7.03 -5.84
C ARG A 81 -15.99 -7.08 -6.61
N VAL A 82 -15.54 -5.91 -7.06
CA VAL A 82 -14.31 -5.73 -7.81
C VAL A 82 -13.52 -4.58 -7.18
N GLY A 83 -12.25 -4.83 -6.85
CA GLY A 83 -11.34 -3.79 -6.39
C GLY A 83 -11.04 -2.76 -7.47
N LEU A 84 -10.90 -1.50 -7.07
CA LEU A 84 -10.65 -0.38 -8.00
C LEU A 84 -9.18 0.07 -8.00
N PHE A 85 -8.28 -0.63 -7.32
CA PHE A 85 -6.88 -0.23 -7.25
C PHE A 85 -6.15 -0.45 -8.59
N ALA A 86 -6.39 -1.59 -9.23
CA ALA A 86 -5.87 -1.92 -10.55
C ALA A 86 -6.99 -1.83 -11.60
N GLU A 87 -7.36 -0.60 -11.96
CA GLU A 87 -8.54 -0.31 -12.81
C GLU A 87 -8.51 -1.05 -14.15
N GLY A 88 -7.33 -1.15 -14.80
CA GLY A 88 -7.19 -1.85 -16.08
C GLY A 88 -7.48 -3.36 -16.01
N VAL A 89 -7.49 -3.97 -14.81
CA VAL A 89 -7.84 -5.38 -14.59
C VAL A 89 -9.09 -5.54 -13.73
N ALA A 90 -9.79 -4.45 -13.41
CA ALA A 90 -11.00 -4.45 -12.59
C ALA A 90 -12.22 -4.95 -13.39
N VAL A 91 -12.18 -6.23 -13.79
CA VAL A 91 -13.21 -6.88 -14.58
C VAL A 91 -14.05 -7.80 -13.70
N LYS A 92 -15.39 -7.68 -13.80
CA LYS A 92 -16.34 -8.43 -12.98
C LYS A 92 -16.52 -9.88 -13.43
N ARG A 93 -16.55 -10.10 -14.75
CA ARG A 93 -16.75 -11.40 -15.39
C ARG A 93 -15.78 -11.48 -16.57
N ILE A 94 -15.02 -12.56 -16.63
CA ILE A 94 -14.10 -12.85 -17.75
C ILE A 94 -14.89 -13.02 -19.07
N GLY A 95 -14.26 -12.75 -20.21
CA GLY A 95 -14.87 -12.99 -21.52
C GLY A 95 -15.07 -14.47 -21.81
N ASP A 96 -16.10 -14.81 -22.58
CA ASP A 96 -16.48 -16.20 -22.84
C ASP A 96 -15.42 -16.92 -23.69
N GLU A 97 -14.95 -16.28 -24.78
CA GLU A 97 -13.92 -16.88 -25.64
C GLU A 97 -12.55 -16.82 -24.97
N THR A 98 -12.26 -15.73 -24.25
CA THR A 98 -11.01 -15.62 -23.50
C THR A 98 -10.88 -16.67 -22.41
N PHE A 99 -11.98 -17.02 -21.73
CA PHE A 99 -11.99 -18.07 -20.71
C PHE A 99 -11.73 -19.45 -21.32
N ARG A 100 -12.39 -19.76 -22.44
CA ARG A 100 -12.18 -21.02 -23.16
C ARG A 100 -10.70 -21.23 -23.51
N LEU A 101 -10.06 -20.20 -24.06
CA LEU A 101 -8.64 -20.22 -24.40
C LEU A 101 -7.74 -20.28 -23.17
N CYS A 102 -8.05 -19.50 -22.13
CA CYS A 102 -7.29 -19.51 -20.88
C CYS A 102 -7.32 -20.88 -20.18
N GLN A 103 -8.46 -21.56 -20.19
CA GLN A 103 -8.60 -22.91 -19.64
C GLN A 103 -7.75 -23.96 -20.40
N GLU A 104 -7.57 -23.76 -21.71
CA GLU A 104 -6.84 -24.69 -22.58
C GLU A 104 -5.32 -24.45 -22.56
N TYR A 105 -4.88 -23.20 -22.52
CA TYR A 105 -3.47 -22.83 -22.79
C TYR A 105 -2.67 -22.27 -21.61
N LEU A 106 -3.30 -21.81 -20.53
CA LEU A 106 -2.56 -21.34 -19.35
C LEU A 106 -2.10 -22.52 -18.49
N ASP A 107 -0.88 -22.40 -17.95
CA ASP A 107 -0.30 -23.45 -17.10
C ASP A 107 -0.64 -23.27 -15.63
N ASP A 108 -0.79 -22.02 -15.18
CA ASP A 108 -1.04 -21.70 -13.78
C ASP A 108 -1.64 -20.29 -13.61
N ILE A 109 -2.16 -20.02 -12.42
CA ILE A 109 -2.72 -18.74 -12.03
C ILE A 109 -2.29 -18.35 -10.61
N ILE A 110 -1.91 -17.08 -10.43
CA ILE A 110 -1.56 -16.52 -9.14
C ILE A 110 -2.29 -15.21 -8.89
N THR A 111 -2.79 -15.03 -7.66
CA THR A 111 -3.39 -13.77 -7.21
C THR A 111 -2.41 -12.97 -6.35
N VAL A 112 -2.49 -11.65 -6.40
CA VAL A 112 -1.67 -10.74 -5.57
C VAL A 112 -2.49 -9.62 -4.96
N ASP A 113 -2.07 -9.17 -3.78
CA ASP A 113 -2.71 -8.08 -3.05
C ASP A 113 -2.18 -6.71 -3.51
N SER A 114 -2.92 -5.66 -3.15
CA SER A 114 -2.59 -4.29 -3.52
C SER A 114 -1.23 -3.82 -3.02
N ASP A 115 -0.77 -4.33 -1.87
CA ASP A 115 0.53 -3.96 -1.29
C ASP A 115 1.69 -4.57 -2.11
N ALA A 116 1.56 -5.82 -2.59
CA ALA A 116 2.53 -6.42 -3.49
C ALA A 116 2.61 -5.69 -4.84
N ILE A 117 1.47 -5.23 -5.37
CA ILE A 117 1.43 -4.40 -6.59
C ILE A 117 2.19 -3.09 -6.36
N CYS A 118 1.96 -2.41 -5.22
CA CYS A 118 2.69 -1.18 -4.89
C CYS A 118 4.21 -1.43 -4.85
N ALA A 119 4.63 -2.52 -4.21
CA ALA A 119 6.04 -2.90 -4.15
C ALA A 119 6.63 -3.16 -5.55
N ALA A 120 5.90 -3.84 -6.44
CA ALA A 120 6.32 -4.06 -7.82
C ALA A 120 6.41 -2.75 -8.63
N MET A 121 5.49 -1.81 -8.44
CA MET A 121 5.59 -0.48 -9.06
C MET A 121 6.88 0.24 -8.64
N LYS A 122 7.23 0.14 -7.35
CA LYS A 122 8.45 0.72 -6.82
C LYS A 122 9.69 0.06 -7.43
N ASP A 123 9.72 -1.26 -7.54
CA ASP A 123 10.85 -1.98 -8.14
C ASP A 123 11.07 -1.59 -9.62
N LEU A 124 9.99 -1.51 -10.41
CA LEU A 124 10.06 -1.03 -11.81
C LEU A 124 10.66 0.37 -11.90
N PHE A 125 10.31 1.25 -10.98
CA PHE A 125 10.85 2.60 -10.94
C PHE A 125 12.31 2.64 -10.45
N GLU A 126 12.70 1.80 -9.50
CA GLU A 126 14.07 1.75 -8.96
C GLU A 126 15.05 1.14 -9.98
N ASP A 127 14.66 0.06 -10.66
CA ASP A 127 15.55 -0.73 -11.51
C ASP A 127 15.63 -0.22 -12.96
N VAL A 128 14.47 -0.01 -13.61
CA VAL A 128 14.40 0.33 -15.05
C VAL A 128 13.90 1.76 -15.30
N ARG A 129 13.62 2.53 -14.23
CA ARG A 129 13.08 3.89 -14.31
C ARG A 129 11.74 3.98 -15.06
N ALA A 130 11.01 2.87 -15.16
CA ALA A 130 9.69 2.84 -15.75
C ALA A 130 8.64 3.19 -14.69
N VAL A 131 7.69 4.06 -15.06
CA VAL A 131 6.54 4.38 -14.22
C VAL A 131 5.38 3.51 -14.67
N ALA A 132 5.10 2.44 -13.94
CA ALA A 132 3.95 1.58 -14.20
C ALA A 132 2.70 2.12 -13.51
N GLU A 133 1.53 1.84 -14.10
CA GLU A 133 0.26 1.88 -13.36
C GLU A 133 0.07 0.58 -12.54
N PRO A 134 -0.88 0.51 -11.60
CA PRO A 134 -1.09 -0.67 -10.79
C PRO A 134 -1.30 -1.96 -11.60
N SER A 135 -2.12 -1.92 -12.66
CA SER A 135 -2.32 -3.05 -13.58
C SER A 135 -1.04 -3.43 -14.34
N GLY A 136 -0.21 -2.44 -14.70
CA GLY A 136 1.06 -2.64 -15.39
C GLY A 136 2.13 -3.32 -14.52
N ALA A 137 2.09 -3.09 -13.21
CA ALA A 137 3.00 -3.74 -12.26
C ALA A 137 2.50 -5.10 -11.75
N LEU A 138 1.24 -5.46 -12.03
CA LEU A 138 0.58 -6.65 -11.52
C LEU A 138 1.38 -7.93 -11.82
N ALA A 139 1.81 -8.10 -13.08
CA ALA A 139 2.52 -9.29 -13.51
C ALA A 139 3.87 -9.47 -12.80
N LEU A 140 4.59 -8.38 -12.52
CA LEU A 140 5.82 -8.43 -11.74
C LEU A 140 5.55 -8.82 -10.27
N ALA A 141 4.49 -8.28 -9.66
CA ALA A 141 4.09 -8.69 -8.32
C ALA A 141 3.79 -10.19 -8.25
N GLY A 142 3.05 -10.71 -9.24
CA GLY A 142 2.77 -12.15 -9.39
C GLY A 142 4.03 -12.97 -9.55
N MET A 143 4.93 -12.55 -10.44
CA MET A 143 6.23 -13.20 -10.65
C MET A 143 7.03 -13.31 -9.35
N LYS A 144 7.17 -12.21 -8.58
CA LYS A 144 7.90 -12.22 -7.30
C LYS A 144 7.28 -13.21 -6.31
N LYS A 145 5.94 -13.22 -6.20
CA LYS A 145 5.22 -14.14 -5.31
C LYS A 145 5.42 -15.60 -5.75
N TYR A 146 5.35 -15.87 -7.06
CA TYR A 146 5.52 -17.19 -7.64
C TYR A 146 6.93 -17.73 -7.44
N ILE A 147 7.97 -16.91 -7.68
CA ILE A 147 9.37 -17.28 -7.44
C ILE A 147 9.57 -17.70 -5.99
N ALA A 148 9.02 -16.95 -5.04
CA ALA A 148 9.14 -17.25 -3.61
C ALA A 148 8.39 -18.53 -3.21
N GLN A 149 7.19 -18.77 -3.77
CA GLN A 149 6.38 -19.95 -3.47
C GLN A 149 7.00 -21.25 -4.02
N HIS A 150 7.59 -21.17 -5.21
CA HIS A 150 8.15 -22.34 -5.91
C HIS A 150 9.67 -22.48 -5.78
N ASN A 151 10.33 -21.59 -5.02
CA ASN A 151 11.79 -21.54 -4.85
C ASN A 151 12.57 -21.56 -6.18
N ILE A 152 12.06 -20.85 -7.18
CA ILE A 152 12.64 -20.83 -8.52
C ILE A 152 14.01 -20.13 -8.50
N ARG A 153 15.00 -20.75 -9.13
CA ARG A 153 16.37 -20.21 -9.27
C ARG A 153 16.96 -20.61 -10.61
N GLY A 154 17.70 -19.69 -11.24
CA GLY A 154 18.44 -19.96 -12.48
C GLY A 154 17.60 -20.01 -13.76
N GLU A 155 16.30 -19.76 -13.67
CA GLU A 155 15.38 -19.69 -14.83
C GLU A 155 15.30 -18.27 -15.41
N ARG A 156 14.99 -18.18 -16.71
CA ARG A 156 14.70 -16.94 -17.44
C ARG A 156 13.20 -16.68 -17.41
N LEU A 157 12.81 -15.63 -16.71
CA LEU A 157 11.41 -15.28 -16.47
C LEU A 157 11.12 -13.91 -17.08
N ALA A 158 9.98 -13.76 -17.73
CA ALA A 158 9.50 -12.47 -18.26
C ALA A 158 8.14 -12.11 -17.68
N HIS A 159 7.88 -10.83 -17.46
CA HIS A 159 6.56 -10.30 -17.13
C HIS A 159 6.20 -9.16 -18.09
N ILE A 160 4.91 -8.92 -18.27
CA ILE A 160 4.44 -7.85 -19.14
C ILE A 160 4.18 -6.60 -18.31
N LEU A 161 4.83 -5.49 -18.66
CA LEU A 161 4.43 -4.15 -18.20
C LEU A 161 3.29 -3.67 -19.11
N SER A 162 2.04 -3.91 -18.69
CA SER A 162 0.87 -3.73 -19.57
C SER A 162 0.39 -2.29 -19.73
N GLY A 163 0.78 -1.38 -18.83
CA GLY A 163 0.26 -0.02 -18.82
C GLY A 163 1.01 0.93 -17.87
N ALA A 164 0.88 2.21 -18.14
CA ALA A 164 1.58 3.30 -17.45
C ALA A 164 0.69 4.55 -17.25
N ASN A 165 -0.64 4.40 -17.36
CA ASN A 165 -1.58 5.51 -17.23
C ASN A 165 -1.91 5.77 -15.75
N VAL A 166 -0.94 6.33 -15.03
CA VAL A 166 -1.08 6.66 -13.60
C VAL A 166 -1.13 8.17 -13.37
N ASN A 167 -2.06 8.63 -12.54
CA ASN A 167 -2.05 10.00 -12.06
C ASN A 167 -0.86 10.21 -11.12
N PHE A 168 -0.12 11.32 -11.30
CA PHE A 168 1.00 11.69 -10.44
C PHE A 168 0.64 11.71 -8.95
N HIS A 169 -0.58 12.13 -8.59
CA HIS A 169 -1.05 12.08 -7.20
C HIS A 169 -1.22 10.65 -6.68
N GLY A 170 -1.50 9.68 -7.55
CA GLY A 170 -1.59 8.25 -7.21
C GLY A 170 -0.26 7.67 -6.73
N LEU A 171 0.88 8.20 -7.21
CA LEU A 171 2.21 7.78 -6.76
C LEU A 171 2.43 8.04 -5.27
N ARG A 172 1.77 9.04 -4.70
CA ARG A 172 1.81 9.29 -3.26
C ARG A 172 1.26 8.10 -2.48
N TYR A 173 0.10 7.58 -2.89
CA TYR A 173 -0.51 6.42 -2.24
C TYR A 173 0.40 5.20 -2.33
N VAL A 174 0.99 4.96 -3.51
CA VAL A 174 1.93 3.86 -3.73
C VAL A 174 3.15 3.99 -2.82
N SER A 175 3.74 5.19 -2.74
CA SER A 175 4.89 5.47 -1.86
C SER A 175 4.55 5.19 -0.39
N GLU A 176 3.42 5.70 0.09
CA GLU A 176 2.97 5.52 1.48
C GLU A 176 2.71 4.03 1.80
N ARG A 177 2.14 3.27 0.85
CA ARG A 177 1.91 1.82 1.00
C ARG A 177 3.22 1.01 1.02
N CYS A 178 4.16 1.33 0.12
CA CYS A 178 5.46 0.67 0.07
C CYS A 178 6.27 0.88 1.36
N GLU A 179 6.29 2.09 1.91
CA GLU A 179 7.01 2.39 3.15
C GLU A 179 6.52 1.55 4.34
N LEU A 180 5.19 1.30 4.39
CA LEU A 180 4.58 0.43 5.40
C LEU A 180 4.94 -1.04 5.22
N GLY A 181 4.91 -1.54 3.97
CA GLY A 181 5.23 -2.93 3.63
C GLY A 181 6.69 -3.31 3.86
N GLU A 182 7.62 -2.40 3.55
CA GLU A 182 9.06 -2.65 3.68
C GLU A 182 9.59 -2.57 5.13
N GLN A 183 8.73 -2.22 6.10
CA GLN A 183 9.14 -1.97 7.50
C GLN A 183 10.35 -1.01 7.59
N ARG A 184 10.44 -0.06 6.66
CA ARG A 184 11.55 0.92 6.59
C ARG A 184 11.42 2.02 7.63
N GLU A 185 10.27 2.13 8.29
CA GLU A 185 10.02 3.11 9.33
C GLU A 185 9.49 2.46 10.61
N ALA A 186 10.03 2.89 11.75
CA ALA A 186 9.45 2.60 13.06
C ALA A 186 8.64 3.81 13.52
N LEU A 187 7.35 3.58 13.75
CA LEU A 187 6.49 4.54 14.43
C LEU A 187 6.50 4.23 15.92
N LEU A 188 6.87 5.22 16.71
CA LEU A 188 7.07 5.13 18.15
C LEU A 188 6.14 6.11 18.84
N ALA A 189 5.33 5.61 19.77
CA ALA A 189 4.68 6.45 20.77
C ALA A 189 5.59 6.47 22.01
N VAL A 190 6.23 7.62 22.25
CA VAL A 190 7.19 7.81 23.33
C VAL A 190 6.62 8.79 24.34
N THR A 191 6.57 8.39 25.60
CA THR A 191 6.26 9.31 26.69
C THR A 191 7.56 9.83 27.30
N ILE A 192 7.73 11.15 27.31
CA ILE A 192 8.87 11.82 27.94
C ILE A 192 8.38 12.75 29.06
N PRO A 193 9.17 12.98 30.12
CA PRO A 193 8.82 13.96 31.15
C PRO A 193 8.85 15.38 30.56
N GLU A 194 7.86 16.19 30.91
CA GLU A 194 7.68 17.56 30.40
C GLU A 194 8.59 18.55 31.16
N GLU A 195 9.90 18.35 31.04
CA GLU A 195 10.95 19.22 31.62
C GLU A 195 11.84 19.83 30.52
N LYS A 196 12.43 20.99 30.82
CA LYS A 196 13.35 21.67 29.91
C LYS A 196 14.56 20.76 29.64
N GLY A 197 14.73 20.38 28.37
CA GLY A 197 15.86 19.54 27.93
C GLY A 197 15.53 18.06 27.72
N SER A 198 14.36 17.57 28.13
CA SER A 198 13.94 16.17 27.86
C SER A 198 13.97 15.80 26.39
N PHE A 199 13.53 16.72 25.53
CA PHE A 199 13.54 16.49 24.09
C PHE A 199 14.96 16.34 23.53
N LEU A 200 15.90 17.16 23.99
CA LEU A 200 17.31 17.06 23.55
C LEU A 200 17.92 15.72 23.98
N LYS A 201 17.65 15.28 25.22
CA LYS A 201 18.06 13.95 25.72
C LYS A 201 17.47 12.84 24.83
N PHE A 202 16.19 12.95 24.45
CA PHE A 202 15.55 11.99 23.56
C PHE A 202 16.16 11.96 22.15
N CYS A 203 16.43 13.13 21.55
CA CYS A 203 17.12 13.20 20.25
C CYS A 203 18.54 12.62 20.30
N GLN A 204 19.26 12.80 21.41
CA GLN A 204 20.57 12.15 21.61
C GLN A 204 20.44 10.63 21.70
N LEU A 205 19.39 10.10 22.35
CA LEU A 205 19.09 8.66 22.39
C LEU A 205 18.75 8.07 21.01
N LEU A 206 18.20 8.87 20.09
CA LEU A 206 17.96 8.45 18.71
C LEU A 206 19.26 8.23 17.92
N GLY A 207 20.41 8.72 18.42
CA GLY A 207 21.74 8.31 17.95
C GLY A 207 21.99 8.59 16.47
N GLY A 208 21.55 9.74 15.96
CA GLY A 208 21.80 10.17 14.57
C GLY A 208 20.93 9.48 13.52
N ARG A 209 19.91 8.70 13.91
CA ARG A 209 18.94 8.13 12.97
C ARG A 209 18.08 9.23 12.35
N SER A 210 17.75 9.08 11.07
CA SER A 210 16.88 10.01 10.37
C SER A 210 15.46 9.94 10.92
N VAL A 211 15.01 11.03 11.53
CA VAL A 211 13.63 11.22 11.96
C VAL A 211 12.81 11.62 10.74
N THR A 212 11.83 10.79 10.39
CA THR A 212 10.91 10.98 9.26
C THR A 212 9.70 11.80 9.66
N GLU A 213 9.19 11.54 10.86
CA GLU A 213 8.07 12.28 11.42
C GLU A 213 8.31 12.61 12.88
N PHE A 214 7.86 13.80 13.29
CA PHE A 214 7.87 14.21 14.68
C PHE A 214 6.61 15.02 14.97
N ASN A 215 5.72 14.44 15.76
CA ASN A 215 4.48 15.07 16.18
C ASN A 215 4.44 15.08 17.70
N TYR A 216 4.51 16.27 18.27
CA TYR A 216 4.36 16.51 19.71
C TYR A 216 3.08 17.31 19.93
N ARG A 217 2.35 16.94 20.98
CA ARG A 217 1.22 17.73 21.48
C ARG A 217 1.31 17.81 22.99
N PHE A 218 1.28 19.03 23.52
CA PHE A 218 1.13 19.26 24.95
C PHE A 218 -0.21 18.66 25.42
N ALA A 219 -0.14 17.72 26.37
CA ALA A 219 -1.31 17.01 26.89
C ALA A 219 -1.42 17.17 28.41
N ASP A 220 -0.32 17.03 29.14
CA ASP A 220 -0.25 17.14 30.59
C ASP A 220 1.07 17.83 30.99
N ALA A 221 1.08 18.54 32.12
CA ALA A 221 2.23 19.27 32.63
C ALA A 221 3.33 18.35 33.20
N LYS A 222 3.04 17.05 33.39
CA LYS A 222 4.01 16.07 33.90
C LYS A 222 4.64 15.23 32.80
N ASN A 223 3.87 14.82 31.80
CA ASN A 223 4.30 13.89 30.76
C ASN A 223 3.82 14.36 29.39
N ALA A 224 4.74 14.45 28.45
CA ALA A 224 4.41 14.62 27.04
C ALA A 224 4.40 13.28 26.30
N CYS A 225 3.39 13.11 25.47
CA CYS A 225 3.34 12.02 24.51
C CYS A 225 3.81 12.55 23.15
N ILE A 226 4.84 11.93 22.63
CA ILE A 226 5.43 12.25 21.33
C ILE A 226 5.21 11.06 20.41
N PHE A 227 4.79 11.35 19.20
CA PHE A 227 4.75 10.42 18.12
C PHE A 227 5.93 10.67 17.17
N VAL A 228 6.80 9.66 17.02
CA VAL A 228 8.05 9.79 16.28
C VAL A 228 8.16 8.68 15.25
N GLY A 229 8.34 9.06 14.00
CA GLY A 229 8.75 8.20 12.91
C GLY A 229 10.27 8.20 12.79
N VAL A 230 10.89 7.01 12.77
CA VAL A 230 12.34 6.85 12.62
C VAL A 230 12.62 5.88 11.49
N ARG A 231 13.40 6.32 10.49
CA ARG A 231 13.83 5.47 9.39
C ARG A 231 14.80 4.39 9.90
N LEU A 232 14.51 3.14 9.57
CA LEU A 232 15.27 1.96 9.95
C LEU A 232 16.18 1.53 8.80
N SER A 233 17.46 1.30 9.09
CA SER A 233 18.43 0.77 8.12
C SER A 233 18.53 -0.76 8.07
N ARG A 234 17.92 -1.49 9.01
CA ARG A 234 17.96 -2.98 9.10
C ARG A 234 16.62 -3.64 9.49
N GLY A 235 15.49 -3.04 9.12
CA GLY A 235 14.15 -3.59 9.37
C GLY A 235 13.78 -3.80 10.85
N SER A 236 12.78 -4.66 11.12
CA SER A 236 12.15 -4.85 12.45
C SER A 236 13.09 -5.27 13.59
N LYS A 237 14.24 -5.90 13.31
CA LYS A 237 15.23 -6.25 14.34
C LYS A 237 15.81 -5.01 15.03
N SER A 238 16.02 -3.92 14.29
CA SER A 238 16.49 -2.64 14.84
C SER A 238 15.42 -1.91 15.66
N ALA A 239 14.13 -2.06 15.29
CA ALA A 239 13.02 -1.48 16.05
C ALA A 239 12.85 -2.15 17.43
N LYS A 240 12.90 -3.49 17.48
CA LYS A 240 12.84 -4.23 18.76
C LYS A 240 14.02 -3.94 19.67
N LYS A 241 15.23 -3.79 19.10
CA LYS A 241 16.44 -3.40 19.84
C LYS A 241 16.31 -1.98 20.44
N PHE A 242 15.63 -1.07 19.73
CA PHE A 242 15.38 0.29 20.21
C PHE A 242 14.41 0.32 21.41
N CYS A 243 13.26 -0.36 21.34
CA CYS A 243 12.35 -0.45 22.49
C CYS A 243 13.01 -1.06 23.72
N ARG A 244 13.89 -2.07 23.55
CA ARG A 244 14.65 -2.68 24.66
C ARG A 244 15.72 -1.77 25.26
N CYS A 245 16.23 -0.78 24.54
CA CYS A 245 17.23 0.17 25.06
C CYS A 245 16.61 1.36 25.81
N SER A 246 15.29 1.57 25.74
CA SER A 246 14.63 2.79 26.28
C SER A 246 14.41 2.80 27.81
N THR A 247 15.08 1.94 28.57
CA THR A 247 14.69 1.53 29.93
C THR A 247 14.96 2.52 31.08
N THR A 248 15.40 3.76 30.85
CA THR A 248 15.81 4.64 31.98
C THR A 248 15.07 5.97 32.15
N ALA A 249 14.26 6.42 31.18
CA ALA A 249 13.47 7.66 31.37
C ALA A 249 12.23 7.81 30.46
N ALA A 250 12.07 6.98 29.42
CA ALA A 250 11.00 7.13 28.45
C ALA A 250 10.43 5.76 28.06
N THR A 251 9.14 5.53 28.33
CA THR A 251 8.44 4.35 27.82
C THR A 251 8.16 4.55 26.34
N ALA A 252 8.88 3.82 25.49
CA ALA A 252 8.67 3.79 24.03
C ALA A 252 7.96 2.50 23.62
N TRP A 253 6.77 2.64 23.04
CA TRP A 253 6.00 1.52 22.51
C TRP A 253 6.17 1.45 20.99
N TRP A 254 6.64 0.32 20.48
CA TRP A 254 6.69 0.07 19.04
C TRP A 254 5.29 -0.30 18.53
N ILE A 255 4.83 0.43 17.52
CA ILE A 255 3.59 0.10 16.82
C ILE A 255 3.98 -0.82 15.66
N SER A 256 3.66 -2.11 15.78
CA SER A 256 3.92 -3.09 14.73
C SER A 256 3.10 -2.74 13.47
N PRO A 257 3.74 -2.57 12.29
CA PRO A 257 3.04 -2.25 11.04
C PRO A 257 2.01 -3.32 10.65
N THR A 258 2.28 -4.59 10.98
CA THR A 258 1.46 -5.74 10.54
C THR A 258 0.20 -5.96 11.39
N THR A 259 0.20 -5.54 12.66
CA THR A 259 -0.87 -5.91 13.62
C THR A 259 -1.79 -4.74 13.97
N LYS A 260 -1.37 -3.50 13.72
CA LYS A 260 -2.10 -2.27 14.07
C LYS A 260 -2.09 -1.24 12.93
N TRP A 261 -2.25 -1.71 11.70
CA TRP A 261 -2.17 -0.91 10.48
C TRP A 261 -3.12 0.32 10.48
N ARG A 262 -4.38 0.14 10.92
CA ARG A 262 -5.35 1.23 11.11
C ARG A 262 -4.89 2.26 12.15
N SER A 263 -4.22 1.82 13.21
CA SER A 263 -3.70 2.71 14.25
C SER A 263 -2.48 3.50 13.78
N CYS A 264 -1.59 2.93 12.95
CA CYS A 264 -0.49 3.68 12.34
C CYS A 264 -1.01 4.80 11.45
N MET A 265 -1.87 4.49 10.47
CA MET A 265 -2.36 5.50 9.53
C MET A 265 -3.22 6.57 10.22
N CYS A 266 -4.14 6.18 11.12
CA CYS A 266 -4.91 7.16 11.87
C CYS A 266 -4.03 7.98 12.83
N ALA A 267 -3.06 7.40 13.52
CA ALA A 267 -2.24 8.14 14.48
C ALA A 267 -1.34 9.20 13.81
N ILE A 268 -0.69 8.85 12.69
CA ILE A 268 0.13 9.78 11.89
C ILE A 268 -0.71 11.01 11.52
N TRP A 269 -1.90 10.80 10.97
CA TRP A 269 -2.73 11.87 10.41
C TRP A 269 -3.60 12.60 11.44
N SER A 270 -3.88 11.99 12.60
CA SER A 270 -4.74 12.58 13.63
C SER A 270 -3.98 13.33 14.71
N ALA A 271 -2.65 13.21 14.78
CA ALA A 271 -1.83 13.82 15.85
C ALA A 271 -1.93 15.36 15.93
N GLY A 272 -2.54 16.03 14.95
CA GLY A 272 -2.71 17.49 14.90
C GLY A 272 -4.15 18.04 14.90
N VAL A 273 -5.21 17.22 15.00
CA VAL A 273 -6.57 17.73 14.72
C VAL A 273 -7.30 18.30 15.96
N ARG A 274 -7.65 19.60 15.82
CA ARG A 274 -8.51 20.55 16.59
C ARG A 274 -7.93 21.34 17.79
N HIS A 275 -7.72 22.63 17.49
CA HIS A 275 -8.34 23.77 18.19
C HIS A 275 -8.76 24.84 17.14
N ILE A 276 -9.99 24.80 16.62
CA ILE A 276 -10.63 25.98 16.00
C ILE A 276 -11.51 26.59 17.09
N ARG A 277 -11.11 27.75 17.61
CA ARG A 277 -11.99 28.60 18.42
C ARG A 277 -12.88 29.38 17.44
N CYS A 278 -14.13 28.94 17.28
CA CYS A 278 -15.19 29.87 16.84
C CYS A 278 -15.40 30.89 17.97
N ARG A 279 -14.89 32.11 17.80
CA ARG A 279 -15.39 33.27 18.56
C ARG A 279 -16.58 33.83 17.78
N ASN A 280 -17.64 34.17 18.52
CA ASN A 280 -18.89 34.80 18.11
C ASN A 280 -20.00 33.86 17.62
N ALA A 281 -20.88 33.49 18.54
CA ALA A 281 -22.33 33.46 18.33
C ALA A 281 -23.00 33.42 19.71
N SER A 282 -23.34 34.61 20.21
CA SER A 282 -24.36 34.79 21.24
C SER A 282 -25.72 34.36 20.69
N THR A 283 -26.57 33.87 21.60
CA THR A 283 -28.02 33.66 21.50
C THR A 283 -28.56 32.27 21.05
N ALA A 284 -29.45 31.79 21.93
CA ALA A 284 -30.63 30.97 21.70
C ALA A 284 -30.54 29.43 21.52
N SER A 285 -30.84 28.76 22.65
CA SER A 285 -31.87 27.72 22.80
C SER A 285 -31.54 26.22 22.60
N ASN A 286 -31.79 25.49 23.70
CA ASN A 286 -32.31 24.13 23.84
C ASN A 286 -31.77 22.97 22.97
N SER A 287 -30.87 22.17 23.54
CA SER A 287 -31.20 20.80 23.97
C SER A 287 -30.05 20.19 24.79
N ARG A 288 -30.33 19.96 26.07
CA ARG A 288 -29.44 19.26 27.02
C ARG A 288 -29.56 17.75 26.75
N ASN A 289 -28.63 17.14 25.99
CA ASN A 289 -28.18 15.75 26.23
C ASN A 289 -27.11 15.17 25.28
N HIS A 290 -26.68 15.85 24.21
CA HIS A 290 -25.74 15.25 23.25
C HIS A 290 -24.25 15.61 23.40
N ARG A 291 -23.86 16.56 24.27
CA ARG A 291 -22.46 17.03 24.37
C ARG A 291 -21.53 16.16 25.23
N ALA A 292 -22.05 15.25 26.06
CA ALA A 292 -21.22 14.54 27.05
C ALA A 292 -20.61 13.20 26.56
N ARG A 293 -21.04 12.67 25.40
CA ARG A 293 -20.60 11.32 24.97
C ARG A 293 -19.39 11.29 24.01
N CYS A 294 -19.04 12.38 23.34
CA CYS A 294 -17.88 12.39 22.42
C CYS A 294 -16.53 12.69 23.08
N CYS A 295 -16.49 13.32 24.26
CA CYS A 295 -15.22 13.65 24.93
C CYS A 295 -14.66 12.52 25.81
N ALA A 296 -15.52 11.63 26.34
CA ALA A 296 -15.06 10.55 27.22
C ALA A 296 -14.46 9.36 26.46
N SER A 297 -14.69 9.26 25.15
CA SER A 297 -14.23 8.11 24.36
C SER A 297 -12.76 8.22 23.95
N SER A 298 -12.15 9.40 23.85
CA SER A 298 -10.75 9.57 23.41
C SER A 298 -9.71 9.35 24.51
N THR A 299 -10.02 9.68 25.77
CA THR A 299 -9.10 9.55 26.90
C THR A 299 -8.95 8.12 27.41
N ARG A 300 -9.90 7.23 27.08
CA ARG A 300 -9.86 5.80 27.46
C ARG A 300 -9.00 4.94 26.52
N TRP A 301 -8.60 5.46 25.35
CA TRP A 301 -7.83 4.71 24.33
C TRP A 301 -6.42 4.32 24.79
N VAL A 302 -5.80 5.13 25.65
CA VAL A 302 -4.42 4.91 26.10
C VAL A 302 -4.31 3.77 27.12
N ARG A 303 -5.43 3.33 27.75
CA ARG A 303 -5.37 2.40 28.88
C ARG A 303 -5.75 0.94 28.61
N THR A 304 -6.54 0.57 27.60
CA THR A 304 -7.14 -0.79 27.56
C THR A 304 -6.95 -1.62 26.28
N GLY A 305 -6.34 -1.11 25.21
CA GLY A 305 -5.76 -1.97 24.16
C GLY A 305 -6.68 -2.93 23.39
N THR A 306 -8.00 -2.74 23.36
CA THR A 306 -8.94 -3.54 22.54
C THR A 306 -10.04 -2.67 21.94
N PHE A 307 -10.44 -2.94 20.70
CA PHE A 307 -11.66 -2.39 20.11
C PHE A 307 -12.46 -3.51 19.43
N LEU A 308 -13.76 -3.62 19.78
CA LEU A 308 -14.78 -4.28 18.97
C LEU A 308 -15.42 -3.20 18.09
N CYS A 309 -15.40 -3.42 16.78
CA CYS A 309 -15.79 -2.45 15.77
C CYS A 309 -17.30 -2.48 15.54
N SER A 310 -17.96 -1.32 15.64
CA SER A 310 -19.15 -1.05 14.83
C SER A 310 -19.45 0.45 14.82
N THR A 311 -19.49 0.99 13.60
CA THR A 311 -20.21 2.21 13.20
C THR A 311 -19.56 3.54 13.57
N ILE A 312 -19.04 4.24 12.56
CA ILE A 312 -19.41 5.62 12.17
C ILE A 312 -18.58 5.97 10.93
N ALA A 313 -19.22 5.73 9.78
CA ALA A 313 -19.00 6.52 8.59
C ALA A 313 -19.82 7.82 8.72
N ALA A 314 -19.41 8.83 7.95
CA ALA A 314 -20.12 10.08 7.62
C ALA A 314 -19.67 11.36 8.35
N MET A 315 -19.56 12.39 7.51
CA MET A 315 -19.49 13.84 7.76
C MET A 315 -18.10 14.49 7.81
N ALA A 316 -17.59 14.80 6.60
CA ALA A 316 -16.77 15.99 6.36
C ALA A 316 -17.66 17.25 6.36
N PRO A 317 -17.09 18.43 6.70
CA PRO A 317 -17.27 19.55 5.79
C PRO A 317 -15.97 20.30 5.48
N THR A 318 -15.95 20.77 4.23
CA THR A 318 -15.07 21.70 3.55
C THR A 318 -14.86 23.02 4.30
N THR A 319 -13.61 23.44 4.53
CA THR A 319 -13.16 24.84 4.48
C THR A 319 -11.63 24.87 4.49
N GLY A 320 -11.05 25.67 3.60
CA GLY A 320 -9.61 25.68 3.31
C GLY A 320 -8.76 26.22 4.46
N ALA A 321 -7.61 25.59 4.68
CA ALA A 321 -6.47 26.18 5.38
C ALA A 321 -5.17 25.58 4.82
N TYR A 322 -4.29 26.46 4.38
CA TYR A 322 -2.96 26.17 3.83
C TYR A 322 -2.06 25.52 4.89
N TRP A 323 -1.44 24.37 4.59
CA TRP A 323 -0.44 23.72 5.45
C TRP A 323 0.97 24.16 5.06
N ARG A 324 1.75 24.65 6.03
CA ARG A 324 3.20 24.88 5.86
C ARG A 324 3.95 23.61 6.31
N ARG A 325 4.53 22.89 5.35
CA ARG A 325 5.57 21.87 5.60
C ARG A 325 6.84 22.61 6.01
N SER A 326 7.31 22.45 7.24
CA SER A 326 8.64 22.92 7.64
C SER A 326 9.65 21.78 7.52
N ASN A 327 10.51 21.86 6.49
CA ASN A 327 11.69 21.01 6.36
C ASN A 327 12.80 21.43 7.34
N SER A 328 13.74 20.52 7.56
CA SER A 328 14.93 20.59 8.43
C SER A 328 15.72 21.90 8.40
N ALA A 329 15.66 22.67 7.31
CA ALA A 329 16.31 23.98 7.19
C ALA A 329 15.78 25.04 8.19
N THR A 330 14.56 24.87 8.71
CA THR A 330 13.93 25.84 9.63
C THR A 330 14.39 25.69 11.09
N MET A 331 15.06 24.57 11.44
CA MET A 331 15.50 24.30 12.83
C MET A 331 16.69 25.14 13.29
N ASN A 332 17.51 25.67 12.37
CA ASN A 332 18.72 26.43 12.73
C ASN A 332 18.48 27.87 13.22
N ARG A 333 17.22 28.35 13.26
CA ARG A 333 16.90 29.70 13.77
C ARG A 333 16.48 29.77 15.24
N ILE A 334 16.23 28.63 15.89
CA ILE A 334 15.74 28.60 17.28
C ILE A 334 16.91 28.57 18.29
N SER A 335 18.17 28.49 17.82
CA SER A 335 19.36 28.25 18.65
C SER A 335 20.33 29.43 18.83
N LYS A 336 19.92 30.69 18.58
CA LYS A 336 20.74 31.84 18.97
C LYS A 336 20.06 32.63 20.10
N PRO A 337 20.67 32.74 21.29
CA PRO A 337 20.23 33.68 22.32
C PRO A 337 20.62 35.11 21.92
N GLY A 338 19.71 36.05 22.13
CA GLY A 338 20.05 37.46 22.36
C GLY A 338 20.42 37.67 23.81
#